data_AF-A0A6N8UYZ6-F1
#
_entry.id   AF-A0A6N8UYZ6-F1
#
_cell.length_a   1.000
_cell.length_b   1.000
_cell.length_c   1.000
_cell.angle_alpha   90.00
_cell.angle_beta   90.00
_cell.angle_gamma   90.00
#
_symmetry.space_group_name_H-M   'P 1'
#
loop_
_entity.id
_entity.type
_entity.pdbx_description
1 polymer ?
#
loop_
_entity_poly.entity_id
_entity_poly.type
_entity_poly.pdbx_seq_one_letter_code
_entity_poly.pdbx_strand_id
1 'polypeptide(L)' 'MKIPRSHYLPRTRNGWIVTVAFLVAMALAQPPIVHDVMNRIEPWVLGMPFLFAYLLLAYVIGIAVLIWAQRKGV' A
#
# COMPACT_ATOMS: atom_id res chain seq x y z
N MET A 1 11.52 8.86 35.07
CA MET A 1 12.02 9.38 33.78
C MET A 1 10.95 9.15 32.71
N LYS A 2 10.54 10.18 31.95
CA LYS A 2 9.68 9.98 30.77
C LYS A 2 10.57 9.51 29.62
N ILE A 3 10.37 8.29 29.12
CA ILE A 3 11.10 7.77 27.96
C ILE A 3 10.72 8.66 26.76
N PRO A 4 11.68 9.30 26.07
CA PRO A 4 11.38 10.13 24.90
C PRO A 4 10.74 9.24 23.81
N ARG A 5 9.61 9.69 23.26
CA ARG A 5 8.90 8.94 22.20
C ARG A 5 9.75 8.89 20.94
N SER A 6 10.04 7.67 20.47
CA SER A 6 10.78 7.40 19.23
C SER A 6 10.24 8.23 18.05
N HIS A 7 11.15 8.74 17.22
CA HIS A 7 10.80 9.44 15.98
C HIS A 7 10.46 8.46 14.84
N TYR A 8 10.81 7.19 14.99
CA TYR A 8 10.55 6.14 13.99
C TYR A 8 9.11 5.59 14.03
N LEU A 9 8.31 5.98 15.03
CA LEU A 9 6.91 5.56 15.15
C LEU A 9 5.96 6.73 14.92
N PRO A 10 4.84 6.51 14.22
CA PRO A 10 3.83 7.56 14.06
C PRO A 10 3.32 8.06 15.41
N ARG A 11 3.30 9.38 15.58
CA ARG A 11 2.87 10.05 16.82
C ARG A 11 1.39 10.45 16.79
N THR A 12 0.79 10.48 15.60
CA THR A 12 -0.59 10.91 15.36
C THR A 12 -1.43 9.74 14.84
N ARG A 13 -2.76 9.80 15.05
CA ARG A 13 -3.69 8.83 14.49
C ARG A 13 -3.61 8.76 12.96
N ASN A 14 -3.49 9.93 12.30
CA ASN A 14 -3.36 9.99 10.84
C ASN A 14 -2.06 9.34 10.35
N GLY A 15 -0.94 9.55 11.06
CA GLY A 15 0.31 8.86 10.74
C GLY A 15 0.18 7.35 10.84
N TRP A 16 -0.48 6.83 11.89
CA TRP A 16 -0.78 5.40 11.99
C TRP A 16 -1.65 4.88 10.85
N ILE A 17 -2.70 5.62 10.48
CA ILE A 17 -3.57 5.23 9.36
C ILE A 17 -2.78 5.19 8.05
N VAL A 18 -1.96 6.22 7.78
CA VAL A 18 -1.09 6.25 6.60
C VAL A 18 -0.13 5.08 6.58
N THR A 19 0.57 4.81 7.69
CA THR A 19 1.55 3.72 7.76
C THR A 19 0.88 2.38 7.53
N VAL A 20 -0.23 2.09 8.19
CA VAL A 20 -0.96 0.83 8.00
C VAL A 20 -1.51 0.72 6.57
N ALA A 21 -2.11 1.78 6.03
CA ALA A 21 -2.61 1.79 4.66
C ALA A 21 -1.50 1.55 3.64
N PHE A 22 -0.34 2.17 3.83
CA PHE A 22 0.83 1.99 2.97
C PHE A 22 1.38 0.56 3.07
N LEU A 23 1.48 -0.01 4.27
CA LEU A 23 1.91 -1.40 4.47
C LEU A 23 0.96 -2.39 3.80
N VAL A 24 -0.35 -2.16 3.88
CA VAL A 24 -1.35 -2.97 3.18
C VAL A 24 -1.19 -2.85 1.67
N ALA A 25 -1.06 -1.63 1.14
CA ALA A 25 -0.86 -1.41 -0.29
C ALA A 25 0.43 -2.10 -0.80
N MET A 26 1.51 -2.03 -0.01
CA MET A 26 2.74 -2.74 -0.30
C MET A 26 2.55 -4.25 -0.29
N ALA A 27 1.90 -4.81 0.74
CA ALA A 27 1.65 -6.24 0.84
C ALA A 27 0.87 -6.79 -0.36
N LEU A 28 -0.11 -6.04 -0.87
CA LEU A 28 -0.85 -6.39 -2.09
C LEU A 28 0.04 -6.52 -3.34
N ALA A 29 1.15 -5.78 -3.38
CA ALA A 29 2.12 -5.82 -4.47
C ALA A 29 3.32 -6.74 -4.20
N GLN A 30 3.37 -7.43 -3.06
CA GLN A 30 4.44 -8.38 -2.74
C GLN A 30 4.00 -9.84 -2.95
N PRO A 31 4.96 -10.77 -3.13
CA PRO A 31 4.74 -12.17 -2.80
C PRO A 31 4.35 -12.28 -1.31
N PRO A 32 3.41 -13.16 -0.90
CA PRO A 32 2.74 -14.22 -1.68
C PRO A 32 1.47 -13.77 -2.43
N ILE A 33 0.91 -12.58 -2.17
CA ILE A 33 -0.41 -12.18 -2.70
C ILE A 33 -0.42 -12.17 -4.23
N VAL A 34 0.60 -11.53 -4.81
CA VAL A 34 0.76 -11.45 -6.27
C VAL A 34 0.89 -12.84 -6.87
N HIS A 35 1.77 -13.67 -6.31
CA HIS A 35 2.15 -14.97 -6.88
C HIS A 35 1.10 -16.07 -6.66
N ASP A 36 0.60 -16.24 -5.43
CA ASP A 36 -0.23 -17.39 -5.05
C ASP A 36 -1.73 -17.13 -5.22
N VAL A 37 -2.16 -15.86 -5.23
CA VAL A 37 -3.58 -15.49 -5.24
C VAL A 37 -4.00 -14.76 -6.50
N MET A 38 -3.22 -13.78 -6.96
CA MET A 38 -3.62 -12.94 -8.09
C MET A 38 -3.17 -13.50 -9.44
N ASN A 39 -2.01 -14.14 -9.51
CA ASN A 39 -1.47 -14.71 -10.75
C ASN A 39 -2.30 -15.88 -11.31
N ARG A 40 -3.16 -16.50 -10.49
CA ARG A 40 -4.09 -17.57 -10.91
C ARG A 40 -5.41 -17.04 -11.50
N ILE A 41 -5.61 -15.73 -11.52
CA ILE A 41 -6.82 -15.09 -12.06
C ILE A 41 -6.53 -14.76 -13.53
N GLU A 42 -7.14 -15.53 -14.45
CA GLU A 42 -6.82 -15.52 -15.89
C GLU A 42 -7.67 -14.63 -16.84
N PRO A 43 -8.60 -13.74 -16.41
CA PRO A 43 -9.29 -12.89 -17.36
C PRO A 43 -8.32 -11.89 -18.01
N TRP A 44 -8.68 -11.47 -19.21
CA TRP A 44 -7.96 -10.45 -19.96
C TRP A 44 -8.64 -9.10 -19.79
N VAL A 45 -7.85 -8.06 -19.55
CA VAL A 45 -8.30 -6.68 -19.43
C VAL A 45 -7.55 -5.86 -20.48
N LEU A 46 -8.29 -5.28 -21.44
CA LEU A 46 -7.72 -4.45 -22.51
C LEU A 46 -6.56 -5.12 -23.28
N GLY A 47 -6.65 -6.44 -23.51
CA GLY A 47 -5.60 -7.19 -24.22
C GLY A 47 -4.38 -7.56 -23.37
N MET A 48 -4.45 -7.38 -22.05
CA MET A 48 -3.38 -7.74 -21.12
C MET A 48 -3.91 -8.70 -20.04
N PRO A 49 -3.06 -9.57 -19.46
CA PRO A 49 -3.42 -10.36 -18.28
C PRO A 49 -3.94 -9.47 -17.13
N PHE A 50 -5.01 -9.90 -16.45
CA PHE A 50 -5.60 -9.22 -15.31
C PHE A 50 -4.59 -8.80 -14.24
N LEU A 51 -3.54 -9.61 -14.03
CA LEU A 51 -2.47 -9.33 -13.08
C LEU A 51 -1.88 -7.92 -13.24
N PHE A 52 -1.71 -7.44 -14.48
CA PHE A 52 -1.17 -6.10 -14.72
C PHE A 52 -2.14 -4.99 -14.31
N ALA A 53 -3.43 -5.15 -14.60
CA ALA A 53 -4.46 -4.21 -14.16
C ALA A 53 -4.56 -4.17 -12.63
N TYR A 54 -4.46 -5.31 -11.98
CA TYR A 54 -4.39 -5.43 -10.53
C TYR A 54 -3.17 -4.70 -9.94
N LEU A 55 -1.97 -4.95 -10.46
CA LEU A 55 -0.74 -4.31 -9.98
C LEU A 55 -0.78 -2.80 -10.19
N LEU A 56 -1.29 -2.34 -11.35
CA LEU A 56 -1.51 -0.93 -11.61
C LEU A 56 -2.40 -0.29 -10.53
N LEU A 57 -3.52 -0.93 -10.20
CA LEU A 57 -4.42 -0.44 -9.15
C LEU A 57 -3.73 -0.38 -7.78
N ALA A 58 -2.99 -1.43 -7.40
CA ALA A 58 -2.25 -1.47 -6.15
C ALA A 58 -1.23 -0.33 -6.03
N TYR A 59 -0.47 -0.05 -7.10
CA TYR A 59 0.47 1.06 -7.12
C TYR A 59 -0.21 2.43 -7.09
N VAL A 60 -1.31 2.62 -7.82
CA VAL A 60 -2.10 3.86 -7.76
C VAL A 60 -2.61 4.12 -6.34
N ILE A 61 -3.10 3.08 -5.65
CA ILE A 61 -3.51 3.19 -4.25
C ILE A 61 -2.32 3.58 -3.36
N GLY A 62 -1.16 2.93 -3.52
CA GLY A 62 0.05 3.27 -2.77
C GLY A 62 0.47 4.72 -2.95
N ILE A 63 0.50 5.20 -4.20
CA ILE A 63 0.81 6.60 -4.53
C ILE A 63 -0.24 7.54 -3.92
N ALA A 64 -1.53 7.22 -4.01
CA ALA A 64 -2.58 8.03 -3.41
C ALA A 64 -2.44 8.15 -1.88
N VAL A 65 -2.03 7.08 -1.20
CA VAL A 65 -1.73 7.10 0.24
C VAL A 65 -0.54 8.02 0.55
N LEU A 66 0.52 7.96 -0.26
CA LEU A 66 1.69 8.84 -0.08
C LEU A 66 1.36 10.31 -0.34
N ILE A 67 0.58 10.60 -1.39
CA ILE A 67 0.08 11.96 -1.64
C ILE A 67 -0.77 12.43 -0.47
N TRP A 68 -1.63 11.56 0.07
CA TRP A 68 -2.47 11.89 1.22
C TRP A 68 -1.64 12.18 2.48
N ALA A 69 -0.61 11.37 2.74
CA ALA A 69 0.34 11.59 3.83
C ALA A 69 1.01 12.97 3.72
N GLN A 70 1.54 13.28 2.53
CA GLN A 70 2.17 14.56 2.24
C GLN A 70 1.21 15.74 2.43
N ARG A 71 -0.05 15.61 1.98
CA ARG A 71 -1.09 16.64 2.17
C ARG A 71 -1.51 16.80 3.64
N LYS A 72 -1.34 15.78 4.48
CA LYS A 72 -1.67 15.81 5.91
C LYS A 72 -0.48 16.18 6.79
N GLY A 73 0.73 16.26 6.24
CA GLY A 73 1.96 16.57 6.97
C GLY A 73 2.30 15.52 8.03
N VAL A 74 2.06 14.24 7.72
CA VAL A 74 2.30 13.10 8.61
C VAL A 74 3.32 12.12 8.04
#